data_AF-A0A3L6QHW8-F1
#
_entry.id   AF-A0A3L6QHW8-F1
#
_cell.length_a   1.000
_cell.length_b   1.000
_cell.length_c   1.000
_cell.angle_alpha   90.00
_cell.angle_beta   90.00
_cell.angle_gamma   90.00
#
_symmetry.space_group_name_H-M   'P 1'
#
loop_
_entity.id
_entity.type
_entity.pdbx_description
1 polymer ?
#
loop_
_entity_poly.entity_id
_entity_poly.type
_entity_poly.pdbx_seq_one_letter_code
_entity_poly.pdbx_strand_id
1 'polypeptide(L)'
;MVSSEIEVVDDTATVSAAAATGGGAEPAVPSGAGQEVEEEEEALKDDVYTGAAYGDLEKLHRLVEREGRSVAKPDALGYHALQWAALNNRVAAAQYILEVGFPTILLGA
;
A
#
# COMPACT_ATOMS: atom_id res chain seq x y z
N MET A 1 17.86 46.97 29.09
CA MET A 1 16.56 46.51 28.55
C MET A 1 16.72 46.35 27.05
N VAL A 2 16.73 45.12 26.56
CA VAL A 2 16.33 44.80 25.18
C VAL A 2 15.45 43.57 25.31
N SER A 3 14.17 43.76 25.01
CA SER A 3 13.19 42.68 24.91
C SER A 3 13.30 42.11 23.51
N SER A 4 13.44 40.80 23.38
CA SER A 4 13.40 40.10 22.10
C SER A 4 11.96 40.08 21.57
N GLU A 5 11.80 40.51 20.32
CA GLU A 5 10.58 40.36 19.53
C GLU A 5 10.60 38.97 18.87
N ILE A 6 9.45 38.28 18.92
CA ILE A 6 9.19 36.98 18.30
C ILE A 6 8.56 37.26 16.94
N GLU A 7 9.26 36.95 15.84
CA GLU A 7 8.65 37.00 14.50
C GLU A 7 7.64 35.85 14.36
N VAL A 8 6.40 36.22 14.05
CA VAL A 8 5.35 35.28 13.65
C VAL A 8 5.48 35.07 12.14
N VAL A 9 5.90 33.87 11.74
CA VAL A 9 5.85 33.47 10.32
C VAL A 9 4.44 32.97 10.03
N ASP A 10 3.72 33.72 9.20
CA ASP A 10 2.38 33.41 8.72
C ASP A 10 2.50 32.39 7.57
N ASP A 11 2.44 31.09 7.88
CA ASP A 11 2.31 30.03 6.86
C ASP A 11 0.83 29.67 6.71
N THR A 12 0.04 30.63 6.22
CA THR A 12 -1.38 30.42 5.94
C THR A 12 -1.57 29.94 4.49
N ALA A 13 -1.83 28.65 4.40
CA ALA A 13 -2.80 28.02 3.51
C ALA A 13 -2.81 28.40 2.03
N THR A 14 -2.36 27.46 1.19
CA THR A 14 -3.19 26.99 0.06
C THR A 14 -3.02 25.48 -0.12
N VAL A 15 -3.96 24.70 0.41
CA VAL A 15 -4.24 23.35 -0.10
C VAL A 15 -4.89 23.51 -1.48
N SER A 16 -4.07 23.57 -2.52
CA SER A 16 -4.57 23.45 -3.89
C SER A 16 -4.64 21.96 -4.25
N ALA A 17 -5.87 21.46 -4.30
CA ALA A 17 -6.19 20.23 -4.99
C ALA A 17 -5.83 20.40 -6.48
N ALA A 18 -4.77 19.72 -6.93
CA ALA A 18 -4.42 19.64 -8.34
C ALA A 18 -4.42 18.17 -8.76
N ALA A 19 -5.39 17.83 -9.60
CA ALA A 19 -5.40 16.62 -10.41
C ALA A 19 -4.08 16.52 -11.19
N ALA A 20 -3.37 15.41 -11.05
CA ALA A 20 -2.21 15.09 -11.89
C ALA A 20 -2.60 13.96 -12.84
N THR A 21 -3.08 14.37 -14.01
CA THR A 21 -2.89 13.59 -15.23
C THR A 21 -1.39 13.65 -15.56
N GLY A 22 -0.71 12.51 -15.54
CA GLY A 22 0.69 12.38 -15.93
C GLY A 22 0.83 11.23 -16.90
N GLY A 23 0.86 11.55 -18.19
CA GLY A 23 1.08 10.60 -19.26
C GLY A 23 2.57 10.36 -19.52
N GLY A 24 2.83 9.22 -20.17
CA GLY A 24 3.94 9.04 -21.11
C GLY A 24 5.28 8.63 -20.52
N ALA A 25 5.51 7.31 -20.44
CA ALA A 25 6.86 6.74 -20.59
C ALA A 25 6.75 5.47 -21.46
N GLU A 26 7.59 5.41 -22.49
CA GLU A 26 7.56 4.43 -23.58
C GLU A 26 7.71 2.97 -23.14
N PRO A 27 7.18 2.00 -23.92
CA PRO A 27 7.43 0.59 -23.67
C PRO A 27 8.81 0.20 -24.21
N ALA A 28 9.76 -0.03 -23.29
CA ALA A 28 10.97 -0.77 -23.62
C ALA A 28 10.58 -2.25 -23.81
N VAL A 29 10.72 -2.75 -25.04
CA VAL A 29 10.52 -4.16 -25.38
C VAL A 29 11.64 -5.03 -24.81
N PRO A 30 11.33 -6.13 -24.12
CA PRO A 30 12.15 -7.32 -24.16
C PRO A 30 11.49 -8.34 -25.10
N SER A 31 12.18 -8.62 -26.20
CA SER A 31 11.90 -9.77 -27.06
C SER A 31 12.65 -10.98 -26.51
N GLY A 32 11.92 -12.03 -26.14
CA GLY A 32 12.52 -13.33 -25.80
C GLY A 32 11.59 -14.26 -25.03
N ALA A 33 10.97 -15.19 -25.77
CA ALA A 33 10.44 -16.51 -25.37
C ALA A 33 9.70 -16.59 -24.00
N GLY A 34 8.37 -16.70 -23.91
CA GLY A 34 7.49 -17.53 -24.72
C GLY A 34 7.10 -18.84 -24.04
N GLN A 35 6.95 -18.91 -22.69
CA GLN A 35 6.12 -19.92 -22.00
C GLN A 35 6.00 -19.73 -20.46
N GLU A 36 5.77 -18.52 -19.91
CA GLU A 36 5.65 -18.36 -18.43
C GLU A 36 4.50 -17.44 -17.97
N VAL A 37 3.82 -16.75 -18.89
CA VAL A 37 2.98 -15.56 -18.58
C VAL A 37 1.61 -15.88 -17.94
N GLU A 38 1.09 -17.09 -18.07
CA GLU A 38 -0.28 -17.40 -17.61
C GLU A 38 -0.37 -17.68 -16.10
N GLU A 39 0.65 -18.33 -15.52
CA GLU A 39 0.71 -18.57 -14.07
C GLU A 39 1.06 -17.28 -13.31
N GLU A 40 1.83 -16.39 -13.93
CA GLU A 40 2.18 -15.07 -13.40
C GLU A 40 0.97 -14.14 -13.35
N GLU A 41 0.04 -14.19 -14.32
CA GLU A 41 -1.15 -13.33 -14.35
C GLU A 41 -2.25 -13.77 -13.37
N GLU A 42 -2.35 -15.07 -13.08
CA GLU A 42 -3.22 -15.58 -12.02
C GLU A 42 -2.58 -15.37 -10.63
N ALA A 43 -1.25 -15.51 -10.51
CA ALA A 43 -0.49 -15.15 -9.32
C ALA A 43 -0.44 -13.64 -9.06
N LEU A 44 -0.51 -12.80 -10.10
CA LEU A 44 -0.70 -11.35 -10.02
C LEU A 44 -2.03 -11.01 -9.31
N LYS A 45 -3.01 -11.90 -9.37
CA LYS A 45 -4.25 -11.81 -8.60
C LYS A 45 -4.20 -12.59 -7.30
N ASP A 46 -3.18 -13.39 -7.04
CA ASP A 46 -3.01 -14.21 -5.83
C ASP A 46 -1.92 -13.71 -4.89
N ASP A 47 -2.04 -12.44 -4.53
CA ASP A 47 -1.16 -11.79 -3.59
C ASP A 47 -1.92 -11.05 -2.47
N VAL A 48 -1.15 -10.60 -1.48
CA VAL A 48 -1.69 -9.88 -0.33
C VAL A 48 -2.23 -8.49 -0.72
N TYR A 49 -1.78 -7.93 -1.84
CA TYR A 49 -2.14 -6.58 -2.30
C TYR A 49 -3.55 -6.58 -2.91
N THR A 50 -3.84 -7.54 -3.78
CA THR A 50 -5.17 -7.78 -4.33
C THR A 50 -6.15 -8.21 -3.24
N GLY A 51 -5.75 -9.09 -2.33
CA GLY A 51 -6.55 -9.43 -1.14
C GLY A 51 -6.92 -8.17 -0.33
N ALA A 52 -5.96 -7.28 -0.12
CA ALA A 52 -6.19 -6.03 0.60
C ALA A 52 -7.09 -5.04 -0.16
N ALA A 53 -6.89 -4.86 -1.47
CA ALA A 53 -7.67 -3.94 -2.30
C ALA A 53 -9.15 -4.35 -2.38
N TYR A 54 -9.41 -5.66 -2.49
CA TYR A 54 -10.78 -6.19 -2.58
C TYR A 54 -11.40 -6.49 -1.21
N GLY A 55 -10.60 -6.55 -0.15
CA GLY A 55 -11.08 -6.89 1.19
C GLY A 55 -11.34 -8.38 1.38
N ASP A 56 -10.65 -9.22 0.62
CA ASP A 56 -10.76 -10.68 0.69
C ASP A 56 -9.96 -11.22 1.87
N LEU A 57 -10.63 -11.33 3.03
CA LEU A 57 -10.03 -11.81 4.27
C LEU A 57 -9.63 -13.28 4.20
N GLU A 58 -10.39 -14.12 3.49
CA GLU A 58 -10.08 -15.55 3.38
C GLU A 58 -8.75 -15.74 2.63
N LYS A 59 -8.58 -15.00 1.54
CA LYS A 59 -7.32 -14.95 0.80
C LYS A 59 -6.19 -14.40 1.67
N LEU A 60 -6.40 -13.28 2.37
CA LEU A 60 -5.38 -12.69 3.26
C LEU A 60 -4.94 -13.67 4.35
N HIS A 61 -5.88 -14.36 5.01
CA HIS A 61 -5.55 -15.34 6.03
C HIS A 61 -4.76 -16.52 5.46
N ARG A 62 -5.18 -17.07 4.32
CA ARG A 62 -4.42 -18.15 3.66
C ARG A 62 -3.00 -17.69 3.33
N LEU A 63 -2.86 -16.55 2.67
CA LEU A 63 -1.56 -16.04 2.21
C LEU A 63 -0.63 -15.72 3.38
N VAL A 64 -1.14 -15.11 4.46
CA VAL A 64 -0.30 -14.68 5.59
C VAL A 64 -0.02 -15.83 6.55
N GLU A 65 -1.03 -16.61 6.95
CA GLU A 65 -0.89 -17.61 8.00
C GLU A 65 -0.43 -18.97 7.49
N ARG A 66 -0.89 -19.39 6.30
CA ARG A 66 -0.52 -20.70 5.73
C ARG A 66 0.72 -20.61 4.85
N GLU A 67 0.86 -19.54 4.08
CA GLU A 67 1.97 -19.37 3.13
C GLU A 67 3.08 -18.45 3.66
N GLY A 68 2.87 -17.75 4.77
CA GLY A 68 3.89 -16.87 5.36
C GLY A 68 4.20 -15.63 4.53
N ARG A 69 3.28 -15.18 3.67
CA ARG A 69 3.46 -13.97 2.84
C ARG A 69 3.46 -12.74 3.74
N SER A 70 4.43 -11.85 3.52
CA SER A 70 4.61 -10.63 4.31
C SER A 70 3.68 -9.51 3.84
N VAL A 71 2.89 -8.92 4.75
CA VAL A 71 2.06 -7.72 4.48
C VAL A 71 2.82 -6.40 4.63
N ALA A 72 4.02 -6.44 5.21
CA ALA A 72 4.82 -5.25 5.50
C ALA A 72 5.74 -4.81 4.34
N LYS A 73 5.89 -5.63 3.29
CA LYS A 73 6.73 -5.29 2.14
C LYS A 73 5.89 -4.57 1.08
N PRO A 74 6.41 -3.52 0.44
CA PRO A 74 5.73 -2.89 -0.68
C PRO A 74 5.69 -3.80 -1.91
N ASP A 75 4.69 -3.61 -2.77
CA ASP A 75 4.59 -4.21 -4.09
C ASP A 75 5.58 -3.57 -5.09
N ALA A 76 5.52 -3.99 -6.35
CA ALA A 76 6.37 -3.46 -7.43
C ALA A 76 6.13 -1.95 -7.72
N LEU A 77 5.02 -1.38 -7.27
CA LEU A 77 4.67 0.03 -7.40
C LEU A 77 5.06 0.86 -6.16
N GLY A 78 5.60 0.21 -5.12
CA GLY A 78 5.97 0.87 -3.87
C GLY A 78 4.82 0.99 -2.86
N TYR A 79 3.66 0.40 -3.11
CA TYR A 79 2.50 0.43 -2.22
C TYR A 79 2.46 -0.78 -1.29
N HIS A 80 2.11 -0.54 -0.04
CA HIS A 80 1.91 -1.56 0.98
C HIS A 80 0.48 -2.08 0.94
N ALA A 81 0.27 -3.32 1.38
CA ALA A 81 -1.07 -3.92 1.46
C ALA A 81 -2.06 -3.04 2.26
N LEU A 82 -1.59 -2.40 3.35
CA LEU A 82 -2.43 -1.49 4.14
C LEU A 82 -2.92 -0.28 3.32
N GLN A 83 -2.10 0.25 2.41
CA GLN A 83 -2.48 1.38 1.56
C GLN A 83 -3.56 0.96 0.57
N TRP A 84 -3.44 -0.23 -0.03
CA TRP A 84 -4.47 -0.79 -0.89
C TRP A 84 -5.81 -0.98 -0.17
N ALA A 85 -5.80 -1.48 1.07
CA ALA A 85 -7.01 -1.61 1.87
C ALA A 85 -7.63 -0.24 2.22
N ALA A 86 -6.80 0.74 2.62
CA ALA A 86 -7.26 2.08 3.00
C ALA A 86 -7.88 2.85 1.82
N LEU A 87 -7.23 2.86 0.65
CA LEU A 87 -7.73 3.54 -0.55
C LEU A 87 -9.08 2.98 -1.03
N ASN A 88 -9.34 1.70 -0.77
CA ASN A 88 -10.56 0.99 -1.19
C ASN A 88 -11.60 0.82 -0.07
N ASN A 89 -11.43 1.51 1.07
CA ASN A 89 -12.33 1.43 2.21
C ASN A 89 -12.56 0.00 2.74
N ARG A 90 -11.52 -0.83 2.73
CA ARG A 90 -11.55 -2.21 3.22
C ARG A 90 -11.15 -2.27 4.69
N VAL A 91 -12.04 -1.77 5.56
CA VAL A 91 -11.76 -1.59 6.99
C VAL A 91 -11.31 -2.89 7.67
N ALA A 92 -12.02 -4.00 7.45
CA ALA A 92 -11.68 -5.27 8.09
C ALA A 92 -10.31 -5.82 7.60
N ALA A 93 -10.01 -5.68 6.31
CA ALA A 93 -8.71 -6.06 5.78
C ALA A 93 -7.59 -5.16 6.34
N ALA A 94 -7.83 -3.85 6.46
CA ALA A 94 -6.88 -2.93 7.06
C ALA A 94 -6.59 -3.26 8.53
N GLN A 95 -7.63 -3.60 9.31
CA GLN A 95 -7.49 -4.07 10.68
C GLN A 95 -6.65 -5.34 10.76
N TYR A 96 -6.98 -6.37 9.98
CA TYR A 96 -6.20 -7.60 9.92
C TYR A 96 -4.73 -7.35 9.58
N ILE A 97 -4.45 -6.52 8.57
CA ILE A 97 -3.09 -6.18 8.16
C ILE A 97 -2.31 -5.48 9.29
N LEU A 98 -2.97 -4.62 10.07
CA LEU A 98 -2.35 -3.98 11.24
C LEU A 98 -2.05 -4.99 12.35
N GLU A 99 -2.96 -5.93 12.61
CA GLU A 99 -2.81 -6.97 13.63
C GLU A 99 -1.61 -7.88 13.33
N VAL A 100 -1.51 -8.38 12.08
CA VAL A 100 -0.44 -9.30 11.68
C VAL A 100 0.87 -8.61 11.33
N GLY A 101 0.80 -7.36 10.85
CA GLY A 101 1.99 -6.55 10.52
C GLY A 101 2.65 -5.91 11.74
N PHE A 102 1.88 -5.65 12.80
CA PHE A 102 2.35 -4.99 14.02
C PHE A 102 1.83 -5.71 15.28
N PRO A 103 2.22 -6.97 15.51
CA PRO A 103 1.69 -7.80 16.60
C PRO A 103 1.93 -7.20 18.00
N THR A 104 2.86 -6.27 18.14
CA THR A 104 3.20 -5.61 19.41
C THR A 104 2.19 -4.53 19.83
N ILE A 105 1.39 -3.96 18.92
CA ILE A 105 0.51 -2.82 19.24
C ILE A 105 -0.74 -3.27 20.04
N LEU A 106 -1.12 -4.54 19.97
CA LEU A 106 -2.34 -5.06 20.63
C LEU A 106 -2.12 -5.77 21.97
N LEU A 107 -0.87 -6.01 22.39
CA LEU A 107 -0.57 -6.75 23.63
C LEU A 107 -0.24 -5.86 24.85
N GLY A 108 -0.45 -4.54 24.77
CA GLY A 108 -0.08 -3.60 25.83
C GLY A 108 -1.09 -2.46 26.01
N ALA A 109 -2.21 -2.76 26.68
CA ALA A 109 -3.09 -1.80 27.36
C ALA A 109 -3.52 -2.39 28.71
#